data_AF-A0A7C5P9Z7-F1
#
_entry.id   AF-A0A7C5P9Z7-F1
#
_cell.length_a   1.000
_cell.length_b   1.000
_cell.length_c   1.000
_cell.angle_alpha   90.00
_cell.angle_beta   90.00
_cell.angle_gamma   90.00
#
_symmetry.space_group_name_H-M   'P 1'
#
loop_
_entity.id
_entity.type
_entity.pdbx_description
1 polymer ?
#
loop_
_entity_poly.entity_id
_entity_poly.type
_entity_poly.pdbx_seq_one_letter_code
_entity_poly.pdbx_strand_id
1 'polypeptide(L)' 'MGGAWFKDEPFQFVKDGRLKDGKSSYGIGFTIRFLGFDWNWDWASLWDFKKSDKNMKYSFWIGYKF' A
#
# COMPACT_ATOMS: atom_id res chain seq x y z
N MET A 1 -8.49 4.23 -2.04
CA MET A 1 -8.13 5.65 -2.22
C MET A 1 -9.41 6.41 -2.51
N GLY A 2 -9.71 7.47 -1.76
CA GLY A 2 -10.86 8.35 -2.03
C GLY A 2 -10.32 9.76 -2.24
N GLY A 3 -10.43 10.27 -3.47
CA GLY A 3 -10.12 11.66 -3.81
C GLY A 3 -11.41 12.36 -4.20
N ALA A 4 -11.73 13.47 -3.53
CA ALA A 4 -12.79 14.36 -3.98
C ALA A 4 -12.23 15.24 -5.11
N TRP A 5 -12.91 15.26 -6.25
CA TRP A 5 -12.56 16.09 -7.40
C TRP A 5 -13.53 17.27 -7.51
N PHE A 6 -13.01 18.50 -7.46
CA PHE A 6 -13.78 19.71 -7.70
C PHE A 6 -13.65 20.14 -9.16
N LYS A 7 -14.76 20.60 -9.74
CA LYS A 7 -14.98 20.82 -11.18
C LYS A 7 -13.99 21.80 -11.85
N ASP A 8 -13.33 22.66 -11.08
CA ASP A 8 -12.52 23.77 -11.58
C ASP A 8 -11.02 23.69 -11.18
N GLU A 9 -10.54 22.55 -10.66
CA GLU A 9 -9.12 22.38 -10.34
C GLU A 9 -8.32 21.76 -11.51
N PRO A 10 -7.16 22.34 -11.89
CA PRO A 10 -6.29 21.79 -12.93
C PRO A 10 -5.50 20.53 -12.48
N PHE A 11 -5.88 19.91 -11.36
CA PHE A 11 -5.16 18.78 -10.80
C PHE A 11 -5.54 17.47 -11.52
N GLN A 12 -4.56 16.89 -12.22
CA GLN A 12 -4.68 15.58 -12.85
C GLN A 12 -4.14 14.49 -11.91
N PHE A 13 -5.01 13.61 -11.42
CA PHE A 13 -4.65 12.49 -10.53
C PHE A 13 -3.82 11.40 -11.23
N VAL A 14 -4.02 11.26 -12.54
CA VAL A 14 -3.30 10.33 -13.41
C VAL A 14 -2.80 11.10 -14.63
N LYS A 15 -1.51 10.99 -14.94
CA LYS A 15 -0.91 11.55 -16.15
C LYS A 15 -0.06 10.47 -16.82
N ASP A 16 -0.26 10.26 -18.12
CA ASP A 16 0.47 9.26 -18.93
C ASP A 16 0.42 7.82 -18.39
N GLY A 17 -0.72 7.47 -17.75
CA GLY A 17 -0.96 6.17 -17.12
C GLY A 17 -0.22 5.96 -15.79
N ARG A 18 0.31 7.03 -15.19
CA ARG A 18 0.94 7.00 -13.86
C ARG A 18 0.18 7.86 -12.87
N LEU A 19 0.17 7.46 -11.61
CA LEU A 19 -0.28 8.34 -10.53
C LEU A 19 0.63 9.57 -10.46
N LYS A 20 0.04 10.76 -10.60
CA LYS A 20 0.74 12.03 -10.39
C LYS A 20 0.66 12.35 -8.90
N ASP A 21 1.81 12.41 -8.23
CA ASP A 21 1.94 12.65 -6.78
C ASP A 21 1.26 11.61 -5.86
N GLY A 22 0.75 10.51 -6.42
CA GLY A 22 0.21 9.37 -5.69
C GLY A 22 1.15 8.15 -5.76
N LYS A 23 1.27 7.41 -4.68
CA LYS A 23 1.92 6.09 -4.66
C LYS A 23 0.86 5.05 -4.35
N SER A 24 0.72 4.04 -5.22
CA SER A 24 -0.03 2.83 -4.89
C SER A 24 0.94 1.78 -4.36
N SER A 25 0.39 0.75 -3.72
CA SER A 25 1.13 -0.41 -3.30
C SER A 25 0.26 -1.64 -3.41
N TYR A 26 0.87 -2.77 -3.74
CA TYR A 26 0.24 -4.08 -3.64
C TYR A 26 1.08 -4.96 -2.72
N GLY A 27 0.43 -5.88 -2.02
CA GLY A 27 1.12 -6.74 -1.06
C GLY A 27 0.28 -7.92 -0.62
N ILE A 28 0.93 -8.85 0.02
CA ILE A 28 0.33 -10.01 0.69
C ILE A 28 0.89 -10.09 2.09
N GLY A 29 0.05 -10.45 3.05
CA GLY A 29 0.46 -10.69 4.41
C GLY A 29 -0.31 -11.87 4.99
N PHE A 30 0.25 -12.46 6.04
CA PHE A 30 -0.44 -13.46 6.84
C PHE A 30 -0.17 -13.25 8.33
N THR A 31 -1.13 -13.70 9.13
CA THR A 31 -1.08 -13.60 10.58
C THR A 31 -1.18 -15.00 11.18
N ILE A 32 -0.30 -15.29 12.15
CA ILE A 32 -0.37 -16.50 12.98
C ILE A 32 -0.64 -16.07 14.42
N ARG A 33 -1.67 -16.65 15.03
CA ARG A 33 -1.93 -16.47 16.46
C ARG A 33 -1.22 -17.55 17.25
N PHE A 34 -0.27 -17.15 18.09
CA PHE A 34 0.53 -18.05 18.91
C PHE A 34 0.77 -17.45 20.30
N LEU A 35 0.56 -18.26 21.35
CA LEU A 35 0.70 -17.86 22.77
C LEU A 35 -0.08 -16.58 23.16
N GLY A 36 -1.23 -16.34 22.55
CA GLY A 36 -2.04 -15.13 22.80
C GLY A 36 -1.57 -13.87 22.05
N PHE A 37 -0.50 -13.97 21.27
CA PHE A 37 0.00 -12.89 20.43
C PHE A 37 -0.31 -13.14 18.96
N ASP A 38 -0.58 -12.06 18.22
CA ASP A 38 -0.68 -12.09 16.77
C ASP A 38 0.69 -11.77 16.17
N TRP A 39 1.22 -12.71 15.41
CA TRP A 39 2.47 -12.56 14.67
C TRP A 39 2.13 -12.26 13.23
N ASN A 40 2.57 -11.12 12.70
CA ASN A 40 2.16 -10.63 11.39
C ASN A 40 3.38 -10.49 10.49
N TRP A 41 3.28 -11.05 9.29
CA TRP A 41 4.28 -10.94 8.24
C TRP A 41 3.63 -10.31 7.01
N ASP A 42 4.22 -9.23 6.53
CA ASP A 42 3.70 -8.45 5.40
C ASP A 42 4.80 -8.26 4.35
N TRP A 43 4.45 -8.49 3.09
CA TRP A 43 5.27 -8.15 1.92
C TRP A 43 4.50 -7.16 1.05
N ALA A 44 5.10 -6.01 0.75
CA ALA A 44 4.48 -4.98 -0.08
C ALA A 44 5.48 -4.41 -1.09
N SER A 45 5.02 -4.16 -2.32
CA SER A 45 5.76 -3.39 -3.31
C SER A 45 4.99 -2.14 -3.72
N LEU A 46 5.72 -1.07 -4.02
CA LEU A 46 5.16 0.17 -4.54
C LEU A 46 4.85 0.00 -6.03
N TRP A 47 3.73 0.56 -6.44
CA TRP A 47 3.27 0.51 -7.82
C TRP A 47 2.66 1.85 -8.20
N ASP A 48 2.97 2.33 -9.40
CA ASP A 48 2.49 3.62 -9.91
C ASP A 48 1.58 3.48 -11.14
N PHE A 49 0.99 2.29 -11.35
CA PHE A 49 0.24 1.85 -12.54
C PHE A 49 1.07 1.58 -13.81
N LYS A 50 2.36 1.90 -13.84
CA LYS A 50 3.22 1.67 -15.01
C LYS A 50 4.51 0.91 -14.71
N LYS A 51 5.05 1.08 -13.51
CA LYS A 51 6.22 0.40 -12.98
C LYS A 51 5.92 -0.07 -11.57
N SER A 52 6.29 -1.31 -11.31
CA SER A 52 6.44 -1.78 -9.93
C SER A 52 7.86 -1.48 -9.48
N ASP A 53 8.00 -1.05 -8.23
CA ASP A 53 9.29 -1.05 -7.57
C ASP A 53 9.78 -2.50 -7.48
N LYS A 54 11.03 -2.73 -7.88
CA LYS A 54 11.61 -4.08 -7.85
C LYS A 54 11.94 -4.52 -6.43
N ASN A 55 11.96 -3.58 -5.48
CA ASN A 55 12.28 -3.84 -4.09
C ASN A 55 11.01 -4.11 -3.28
N MET A 56 10.60 -5.38 -3.23
CA MET A 56 9.56 -5.83 -2.32
C MET A 56 10.03 -5.62 -0.87
N LYS A 57 9.26 -4.84 -0.11
CA LYS A 57 9.54 -4.57 1.30
C LYS A 57 8.90 -5.64 2.16
N TYR A 58 9.64 -6.07 3.17
CA TYR A 58 9.20 -7.01 4.18
C TYR A 58 8.97 -6.27 5.51
N SER A 59 7.92 -6.64 6.24
CA SER A 59 7.63 -6.12 7.57
C SER A 59 7.14 -7.25 8.47
N PHE A 60 7.60 -7.23 9.72
CA PHE A 60 7.21 -8.18 10.75
C PHE A 60 6.89 -7.44 12.03
N TRP A 61 5.76 -7.76 12.66
CA TRP A 61 5.34 -7.17 13.93
C TRP A 61 4.49 -8.12 14.77
N ILE A 62 4.62 -8.00 16.09
CA ILE A 62 3.87 -8.79 17.07
C ILE A 62 2.88 -7.85 17.75
N GLY A 63 1.59 -8.19 17.64
CA GLY A 63 0.48 -7.47 18.25
C GLY A 63 -0.15 -8.23 19.40
N TYR A 64 -0.73 -7.50 20.33
CA TYR A 64 -1.63 -8.03 21.35
C TYR A 64 -2.98 -7.32 21.21
N LYS A 65 -4.09 -8.05 21.32
CA LYS A 65 -5.45 -7.49 21.35
C LYS A 65 -6.05 -7.76 22.73
N PHE A 66 -6.48 -6.69 23.41
CA PHE A 66 -7.19 -6.75 24.70
C PHE A 66 -8.69 -6.80 24.46
#